data_AF-A0A8S3JTI0-F1
#
_entry.id   AF-A0A8S3JTI0-F1
#
_cell.length_a   1.000
_cell.length_b   1.000
_cell.length_c   1.000
_cell.angle_alpha   90.00
_cell.angle_beta   90.00
_cell.angle_gamma   90.00
#
_symmetry.space_group_name_H-M   'P 1'
#
loop_
_entity.id
_entity.type
_entity.pdbx_description
1 polymer ?
#
loop_
_entity_poly.entity_id
_entity_poly.type
_entity_poly.pdbx_seq_one_letter_code
_entity_poly.pdbx_strand_id
1 'polypeptide(L)'
;ISIGSSVIRFLHAYIGDEAFRTGLANYLAEYAYKNAITENLWSHLSRTSKRPELSEILSTWTKQIGYPVLNVTQEQKGNNRLITIEQTRFLADGTTDDNLKWKIPINICTKSNPTEHVHQLYMNGEKKQEFLLEKLSESDWIKLNLF
;
A
#
# COMPACT_ATOMS: atom_id res chain seq x y z
N ILE A 1 6.20 -14.14 -9.23
CA ILE A 1 5.36 -12.92 -9.37
C ILE A 1 6.30 -11.75 -9.58
N SER A 2 6.15 -11.01 -10.69
CA SER A 2 7.01 -9.85 -11.03
C SER A 2 6.60 -8.61 -10.23
N ILE A 3 7.55 -7.75 -9.85
CA ILE A 3 7.34 -6.52 -9.07
C ILE A 3 6.26 -5.63 -9.70
N GLY A 4 6.29 -5.49 -11.04
CA GLY A 4 5.28 -4.72 -11.76
C GLY A 4 3.86 -5.26 -11.59
N SER A 5 3.68 -6.59 -11.59
CA SER A 5 2.37 -7.22 -11.39
C SER A 5 1.86 -7.03 -9.96
N SER A 6 2.75 -7.07 -8.96
CA SER A 6 2.37 -6.83 -7.57
C SER A 6 1.92 -5.38 -7.34
N VAL A 7 2.65 -4.40 -7.89
CA VAL A 7 2.31 -2.97 -7.78
C VAL A 7 0.96 -2.68 -8.44
N ILE A 8 0.69 -3.25 -9.61
CA ILE A 8 -0.61 -3.06 -10.29
C ILE A 8 -1.76 -3.70 -9.51
N ARG A 9 -1.57 -4.90 -8.93
CA ARG A 9 -2.61 -5.54 -8.10
C ARG A 9 -2.88 -4.74 -6.83
N PHE A 10 -1.83 -4.32 -6.14
CA PHE A 10 -1.89 -3.40 -5.02
C PHE A 10 -2.68 -2.14 -5.37
N LEU A 11 -2.37 -1.54 -6.52
CA LEU A 11 -3.00 -0.33 -7.01
C LEU A 11 -4.50 -0.52 -7.27
N HIS A 12 -4.86 -1.60 -7.95
CA HIS A 12 -6.25 -1.98 -8.20
C HIS A 12 -7.04 -2.16 -6.89
N ALA A 13 -6.46 -2.85 -5.91
CA ALA A 13 -7.07 -3.00 -4.58
C ALA A 13 -7.21 -1.66 -3.82
N TYR A 14 -6.27 -0.74 -4.01
CA TYR A 14 -6.25 0.55 -3.32
C TYR A 14 -7.25 1.57 -3.86
N ILE A 15 -7.40 1.65 -5.19
CA ILE A 15 -8.30 2.62 -5.84
C ILE A 15 -9.67 2.04 -6.20
N GLY A 16 -9.81 0.72 -6.17
CA GLY A 16 -11.04 0.02 -6.54
C GLY A 16 -11.19 -0.22 -8.04
N ASP A 17 -12.01 -1.21 -8.38
CA ASP A 17 -12.15 -1.71 -9.75
C ASP A 17 -12.69 -0.65 -10.73
N GLU A 18 -13.70 0.13 -10.33
CA GLU A 18 -14.33 1.14 -11.18
C GLU A 18 -13.34 2.27 -11.55
N ALA A 19 -12.65 2.84 -10.56
CA ALA A 19 -11.68 3.90 -10.77
C ALA A 19 -10.47 3.40 -11.57
N PHE A 20 -10.03 2.16 -11.30
CA PHE A 20 -8.93 1.54 -12.03
C PHE A 20 -9.26 1.34 -13.51
N ARG A 21 -10.41 0.72 -13.83
CA ARG A 21 -10.82 0.48 -15.22
C ARG A 21 -11.03 1.77 -15.98
N THR A 22 -11.71 2.74 -15.36
CA THR A 22 -11.98 4.04 -15.97
C THR A 22 -10.68 4.80 -16.22
N GLY A 23 -9.76 4.82 -15.24
CA GLY A 23 -8.48 5.50 -15.40
C GLY A 23 -7.59 4.84 -16.45
N LEU A 24 -7.57 3.51 -16.51
CA LEU A 24 -6.85 2.75 -17.54
C LEU A 24 -7.44 2.99 -18.94
N ALA A 25 -8.76 2.97 -19.08
CA ALA A 25 -9.43 3.24 -20.35
C ALA A 25 -9.11 4.66 -20.87
N ASN A 26 -9.16 5.66 -19.98
CA ASN A 26 -8.82 7.04 -20.32
C ASN A 26 -7.35 7.18 -20.75
N TYR A 27 -6.42 6.54 -20.02
CA TYR A 27 -5.00 6.51 -20.37
C TYR A 27 -4.78 5.89 -21.76
N LEU A 28 -5.37 4.72 -22.02
CA LEU A 28 -5.22 4.03 -23.31
C LEU A 28 -5.81 4.84 -24.46
N ALA A 29 -6.94 5.53 -24.25
CA ALA A 29 -7.55 6.39 -25.26
C ALA A 29 -6.68 7.62 -25.58
N GLU A 30 -6.10 8.26 -24.55
CA GLU A 30 -5.29 9.48 -24.73
C GLU A 30 -3.94 9.21 -25.41
N TYR A 31 -3.31 8.09 -25.05
CA TYR A 31 -2.01 7.66 -25.55
C TYR A 31 -2.09 6.63 -26.68
N ALA A 32 -3.28 6.38 -27.22
CA ALA A 32 -3.44 5.52 -28.39
C ALA A 32 -2.52 6.01 -29.53
N TYR A 33 -1.66 5.10 -30.02
CA TYR A 33 -0.69 5.36 -31.09
C TYR A 33 0.38 6.43 -30.76
N LYS A 34 0.61 6.73 -29.47
CA LYS A 34 1.64 7.66 -28.98
C LYS A 34 2.60 6.98 -28.01
N ASN A 35 3.72 7.64 -27.73
CA ASN A 35 4.62 7.25 -26.65
C ASN A 35 4.07 7.72 -25.30
N ALA A 36 4.26 6.91 -24.26
CA ALA A 36 3.86 7.23 -22.90
C ALA A 36 4.98 6.88 -21.91
N ILE A 37 5.03 7.62 -20.81
CA ILE A 37 5.90 7.33 -19.66
C ILE A 37 5.05 6.90 -18.47
N THR A 38 5.67 6.22 -17.50
CA THR A 38 4.99 5.64 -16.34
C THR A 38 4.20 6.70 -15.54
N GLU A 39 4.73 7.92 -15.46
CA GLU A 39 4.09 9.07 -14.81
C GLU A 39 2.73 9.45 -15.43
N ASN A 40 2.54 9.22 -16.73
CA ASN A 40 1.27 9.49 -17.39
C ASN A 40 0.17 8.55 -16.86
N LEU A 41 0.47 7.25 -16.74
CA LEU A 41 -0.46 6.28 -16.18
C LEU A 41 -0.86 6.66 -14.74
N TRP A 42 0.12 7.05 -13.92
CA TRP A 42 -0.12 7.48 -12.55
C TRP A 42 -1.04 8.69 -12.48
N SER A 43 -0.81 9.70 -13.31
CA SER A 43 -1.67 10.89 -13.40
C SER A 43 -3.13 10.54 -13.68
N HIS A 44 -3.39 9.66 -14.65
CA HIS A 44 -4.75 9.21 -14.98
C HIS A 44 -5.43 8.48 -13.83
N LEU A 45 -4.71 7.57 -13.17
CA LEU A 45 -5.23 6.79 -12.05
C LEU A 45 -5.47 7.67 -10.82
N SER A 46 -4.55 8.59 -10.49
CA SER A 46 -4.71 9.58 -9.41
C SER A 46 -5.95 10.45 -9.62
N ARG A 47 -6.14 10.95 -10.85
CA ARG A 47 -7.28 11.81 -11.19
C ARG A 47 -8.61 11.09 -11.09
N THR A 48 -8.67 9.86 -11.60
CA THR A 48 -9.91 9.08 -11.63
C THR A 48 -10.30 8.55 -10.25
N SER A 49 -9.31 8.16 -9.43
CA SER A 49 -9.52 7.70 -8.06
C SER A 49 -9.69 8.83 -7.03
N LYS A 50 -9.45 10.08 -7.42
CA LYS A 50 -9.39 11.26 -6.53
C LYS A 50 -8.38 11.10 -5.39
N ARG A 51 -7.28 10.37 -5.63
CA ARG A 51 -6.19 10.13 -4.68
C ARG A 51 -4.89 10.74 -5.21
N PRO A 52 -4.59 12.02 -4.91
CA PRO A 52 -3.38 12.69 -5.41
C PRO A 52 -2.07 12.07 -4.89
N GLU A 53 -2.12 11.39 -3.73
CA GLU A 53 -0.98 10.71 -3.10
C GLU A 53 -0.46 9.50 -3.88
N LEU A 54 -1.25 8.99 -4.83
CA LEU A 54 -0.95 7.78 -5.59
C LEU A 54 0.38 7.90 -6.36
N SER A 55 0.63 9.06 -6.99
CA SER A 55 1.87 9.30 -7.74
C SER A 55 3.10 9.21 -6.84
N GLU A 56 3.01 9.69 -5.60
CA GLU A 56 4.10 9.63 -4.63
C GLU A 56 4.33 8.21 -4.13
N ILE A 57 3.24 7.49 -3.82
CA ILE A 57 3.27 6.07 -3.46
C ILE A 57 4.02 5.31 -4.55
N LEU A 58 3.51 5.34 -5.78
CA LEU A 58 4.03 4.54 -6.89
C LEU A 58 5.47 4.91 -7.23
N SER A 59 5.85 6.18 -7.10
CA SER A 59 7.25 6.60 -7.27
C SER A 59 8.19 5.89 -6.29
N THR A 60 7.80 5.71 -5.02
CA THR A 60 8.62 4.95 -4.04
C THR A 60 8.72 3.47 -4.39
N TRP A 61 7.69 2.89 -4.99
CA TRP A 61 7.67 1.48 -5.38
C TRP A 61 8.42 1.18 -6.69
N THR A 62 8.45 2.11 -7.64
CA THR A 62 9.07 1.87 -8.97
C THR A 62 10.50 2.37 -9.10
N LYS A 63 10.89 3.40 -8.33
CA LYS A 63 12.23 4.03 -8.46
C LYS A 63 13.26 3.49 -7.47
N GLN A 64 12.83 2.74 -6.45
CA GLN A 64 13.71 2.19 -5.42
C GLN A 64 14.02 0.73 -5.71
N ILE A 65 15.29 0.34 -5.56
CA ILE A 65 15.72 -1.06 -5.70
C ILE A 65 15.37 -1.82 -4.41
N GLY A 66 14.83 -3.03 -4.57
CA GLY A 66 14.38 -3.89 -3.47
C GLY A 66 12.89 -3.72 -3.16
N TYR A 67 12.45 -4.28 -2.04
CA TYR A 67 11.07 -4.19 -1.57
C TYR A 67 11.01 -4.03 -0.04
N PRO A 68 9.96 -3.37 0.47
CA PRO A 68 9.77 -3.23 1.91
C PRO A 68 9.30 -4.55 2.52
N VAL A 69 9.91 -4.93 3.63
CA VAL A 69 9.41 -5.93 4.56
C VAL A 69 8.83 -5.17 5.75
N LEU A 70 7.60 -5.53 6.12
CA LEU A 70 6.91 -4.94 7.25
C LEU A 70 6.95 -5.91 8.43
N ASN A 71 7.62 -5.48 9.50
CA ASN A 71 7.55 -6.11 10.80
C ASN A 71 6.40 -5.48 11.57
N VAL A 72 5.48 -6.31 12.04
CA VAL A 72 4.30 -5.85 12.76
C VAL A 72 4.32 -6.44 14.15
N THR A 73 4.34 -5.57 15.15
CA THR A 73 4.15 -5.94 16.55
C THR A 73 2.85 -5.35 17.06
N GLN A 74 2.27 -5.99 18.08
CA GLN A 74 0.99 -5.60 18.64
C GLN A 74 1.04 -5.65 20.17
N GLU A 75 0.41 -4.66 20.80
CA GLU A 75 0.27 -4.55 22.25
C GLU A 75 -1.19 -4.27 22.59
N GLN A 76 -1.76 -5.02 23.54
CA GLN A 76 -3.11 -4.77 24.02
C GLN A 76 -3.10 -3.56 24.96
N LYS A 77 -3.91 -2.54 24.67
CA LYS A 77 -4.10 -1.35 25.52
C LYS A 77 -5.57 -1.23 25.91
N GLY A 78 -5.95 -1.92 26.99
CA GLY A 78 -7.35 -1.98 27.44
C GLY A 78 -8.23 -2.68 26.42
N ASN A 79 -9.22 -1.98 25.87
CA ASN A 79 -10.10 -2.50 24.80
C ASN A 79 -9.61 -2.15 23.38
N ASN A 80 -8.39 -1.63 23.28
CA ASN A 80 -7.76 -1.21 22.02
C ASN A 80 -6.50 -2.02 21.77
N ARG A 81 -6.06 -2.04 20.51
CA ARG A 81 -4.80 -2.67 20.08
C ARG A 81 -3.87 -1.60 19.54
N LEU A 82 -2.70 -1.44 20.13
CA LEU A 82 -1.63 -0.65 19.54
C LEU A 82 -0.86 -1.55 18.56
N ILE A 83 -0.85 -1.18 17.29
CA ILE A 83 -0.06 -1.84 16.26
C ILE A 83 1.14 -0.95 15.96
N THR A 84 2.33 -1.53 16.04
CA THR A 84 3.57 -0.88 15.63
C THR A 84 4.05 -1.56 14.36
N ILE A 85 4.21 -0.76 13.30
CA ILE A 85 4.67 -1.23 12.00
C ILE A 85 6.06 -0.64 11.75
N GLU A 86 7.03 -1.49 11.47
CA GLU A 86 8.38 -1.12 11.10
C GLU A 86 8.69 -1.63 9.69
N GLN A 87 9.22 -0.77 8.83
CA GLN A 87 9.64 -1.14 7.49
C GLN A 87 11.17 -1.27 7.40
N THR A 88 11.61 -2.34 6.75
CA THR A 88 13.01 -2.57 6.41
C THR A 88 13.12 -2.95 4.94
N ARG A 89 14.24 -2.60 4.30
CA ARG A 89 14.49 -3.02 2.91
C ARG A 89 14.96 -4.47 2.89
N PHE A 90 14.35 -5.29 2.05
CA PHE A 90 14.87 -6.60 1.71
C PHE A 90 15.71 -6.56 0.44
N LEU A 91 16.93 -7.08 0.51
CA LEU A 91 17.77 -7.46 -0.61
C LEU A 91 18.33 -8.86 -0.38
N ALA A 92 18.42 -9.65 -1.46
CA ALA A 92 18.94 -11.01 -1.40
C ALA A 92 20.43 -11.09 -0.99
N ASP A 93 21.17 -9.99 -1.13
CA ASP A 93 22.58 -9.87 -0.76
C ASP A 93 22.81 -9.45 0.71
N GLY A 94 21.74 -9.16 1.46
CA GLY A 94 21.81 -8.78 2.86
C GLY A 94 22.23 -7.32 3.12
N THR A 95 22.37 -6.48 2.10
CA THR A 95 22.75 -5.07 2.28
C THR A 95 21.59 -4.22 2.80
N THR A 96 21.74 -3.67 4.00
CA THR A 96 20.78 -2.75 4.61
C THR A 96 21.09 -1.32 4.22
N ASP A 97 20.22 -0.70 3.41
CA ASP A 97 20.19 0.75 3.23
C ASP A 97 18.98 1.28 4.01
N ASP A 98 19.27 1.90 5.14
CA ASP A 98 18.28 2.41 6.07
C ASP A 98 17.62 3.72 5.60
N ASN A 99 18.05 4.28 4.47
CA ASN A 99 17.51 5.54 3.97
C ASN A 99 16.31 5.37 3.05
N LEU A 100 16.10 4.17 2.49
CA LEU A 100 14.98 3.91 1.60
C LEU A 100 13.70 3.66 2.38
N LYS A 101 12.68 4.47 2.06
CA LYS A 101 11.40 4.49 2.74
C LYS A 101 10.30 4.40 1.71
N TRP A 102 9.36 3.49 1.92
CA TRP A 102 8.20 3.32 1.06
C TRP A 102 6.99 3.98 1.70
N LYS A 103 6.17 4.60 0.85
CA LYS A 103 4.81 5.00 1.19
C LYS A 103 3.90 3.81 0.94
N ILE A 104 3.27 3.29 1.98
CA ILE A 104 2.54 2.01 1.92
C ILE A 104 1.17 2.19 2.55
N PRO A 105 0.08 2.11 1.77
CA PRO A 105 -1.23 1.87 2.32
C PRO A 105 -1.38 0.40 2.67
N ILE A 106 -1.81 0.15 3.91
CA ILE A 106 -1.91 -1.17 4.51
C ILE A 106 -3.37 -1.40 4.86
N ASN A 107 -3.96 -2.41 4.22
CA ASN A 107 -5.31 -2.85 4.55
C ASN A 107 -5.26 -3.83 5.71
N ILE A 108 -6.19 -3.67 6.65
CA ILE A 108 -6.33 -4.53 7.83
C ILE A 108 -7.72 -5.15 7.87
N CYS A 109 -7.74 -6.46 8.13
CA CYS A 109 -8.94 -7.23 8.45
C CYS A 109 -8.82 -7.77 9.87
N THR A 110 -9.95 -7.88 10.55
CA THR A 110 -10.04 -8.36 11.94
C THR A 110 -10.96 -9.57 12.00
N LYS A 111 -10.93 -10.32 13.10
CA LYS A 111 -11.82 -11.47 13.30
C LYS A 111 -13.30 -11.14 13.07
N SER A 112 -13.75 -9.97 13.50
CA SER A 112 -15.15 -9.52 13.38
C SER A 112 -15.55 -9.24 11.93
N ASN A 113 -14.59 -8.87 11.07
CA ASN A 113 -14.81 -8.60 9.65
C ASN A 113 -13.65 -9.18 8.83
N PRO A 114 -13.67 -10.49 8.54
CA PRO A 114 -12.54 -11.19 7.92
C PRO A 114 -12.38 -10.87 6.43
N THR A 115 -13.43 -10.38 5.77
CA THR A 115 -13.47 -10.12 4.32
C THR A 115 -13.51 -8.64 3.95
N GLU A 116 -13.77 -7.75 4.90
CA GLU A 116 -13.82 -6.30 4.64
C GLU A 116 -12.51 -5.64 5.05
N HIS A 117 -12.07 -4.65 4.27
CA HIS A 117 -10.96 -3.78 4.62
C HIS A 117 -11.43 -2.80 5.71
N VAL A 118 -11.41 -3.26 6.97
CA VAL A 118 -11.96 -2.52 8.11
C VAL A 118 -11.18 -1.24 8.37
N HIS A 119 -9.85 -1.28 8.16
CA HIS A 119 -8.99 -0.11 8.32
C HIS A 119 -7.97 -0.02 7.20
N GLN A 120 -7.84 1.19 6.63
CA GLN A 120 -6.80 1.54 5.68
C GLN A 120 -5.77 2.40 6.42
N LEU A 121 -4.67 1.78 6.85
CA LEU A 121 -3.54 2.52 7.43
C LEU A 121 -2.66 3.07 6.32
N TYR A 122 -1.96 4.16 6.60
CA TYR A 122 -1.01 4.74 5.66
C TYR A 122 0.32 4.98 6.37
N MET A 123 1.34 4.23 5.95
CA MET A 123 2.71 4.42 6.40
C MET A 123 3.35 5.50 5.52
N ASN A 124 3.60 6.67 6.09
CA ASN A 124 4.01 7.85 5.33
C ASN A 124 5.53 7.94 5.14
N GLY A 125 6.18 6.85 4.73
CA GLY A 125 7.64 6.83 4.55
C GLY A 125 8.42 6.97 5.86
N GLU A 126 7.82 6.67 7.00
CA GLU A 126 8.55 6.55 8.27
C GLU A 126 9.14 5.15 8.42
N LYS A 127 10.27 5.01 9.13
CA LYS A 127 10.85 3.68 9.39
C LYS A 127 9.95 2.87 10.33
N LYS A 128 9.33 3.53 11.31
CA LYS A 128 8.46 2.93 12.30
C LYS A 128 7.28 3.87 12.55
N GLN A 129 6.06 3.35 12.53
CA GLN A 129 4.84 4.11 12.79
C GLN A 129 3.87 3.29 13.65
N GLU A 130 3.16 3.95 14.56
CA GLU A 130 2.22 3.32 15.48
C GLU A 130 0.79 3.71 15.14
N PHE A 131 -0.12 2.75 15.25
CA PHE A 131 -1.54 2.90 14.95
C PHE A 131 -2.38 2.30 16.06
N LEU A 132 -3.32 3.07 16.59
CA LEU A 132 -4.26 2.60 17.58
C LEU A 132 -5.53 2.10 16.88
N LEU A 133 -5.81 0.81 17.00
CA LEU A 133 -7.07 0.23 16.55
C LEU A 133 -8.01 0.08 17.75
N GLU A 134 -9.20 0.65 17.63
CA GLU A 134 -10.19 0.64 18.70
C GLU A 134 -11.07 -0.62 18.66
N LYS A 135 -11.62 -0.99 19.82
CA LYS A 135 -12.63 -2.06 19.97
C LYS A 135 -12.15 -3.44 19.52
N LEU A 136 -10.91 -3.80 19.87
CA LEU A 136 -10.35 -5.12 19.59
C LEU A 136 -10.07 -5.84 20.90
N SER A 137 -10.71 -7.00 21.05
CA SER A 137 -10.49 -7.87 22.20
C SER A 137 -9.16 -8.61 22.06
N GLU A 138 -8.61 -9.07 23.18
CA GLU A 138 -7.34 -9.79 23.21
C GLU A 138 -7.38 -11.11 22.38
N SER A 139 -8.57 -11.68 22.21
CA SER A 139 -8.79 -12.91 21.42
C SER A 139 -8.94 -12.70 19.92
N ASP A 140 -8.97 -11.44 19.46
CA ASP A 140 -9.16 -11.12 18.05
C ASP A 140 -7.83 -11.20 17.29
N TRP A 141 -7.81 -11.93 16.18
CA TRP A 141 -6.69 -11.89 15.26
C TRP A 141 -6.80 -10.68 14.32
N ILE A 142 -5.64 -10.20 13.88
CA ILE A 142 -5.52 -9.11 12.92
C ILE A 142 -4.69 -9.64 11.76
N LYS A 143 -5.19 -9.47 10.54
CA LYS A 143 -4.46 -9.82 9.32
C LYS A 143 -4.21 -8.56 8.52
N LEU A 144 -2.95 -8.33 8.17
CA LEU A 144 -2.53 -7.22 7.34
C LEU A 144 -2.37 -7.71 5.90
N ASN A 145 -2.40 -6.75 4.96
CA ASN A 145 -2.02 -6.96 3.57
C ASN A 145 -2.96 -7.92 2.80
N LEU A 146 -4.27 -7.72 2.94
CA LEU A 146 -5.27 -8.39 2.09
C LEU A 146 -5.39 -7.64 0.75
N PHE A 147 -4.97 -8.29 -0.35
CA PHE A 147 -5.14 -7.86 -1.75
C PHE A 147 -5.57 -9.04 -2.63
#